data_AF-A0A2D6YTW0-F1
#
_entry.id   AF-A0A2D6YTW0-F1
#
_cell.length_a   1.000
_cell.length_b   1.000
_cell.length_c   1.000
_cell.angle_alpha   90.00
_cell.angle_beta   90.00
_cell.angle_gamma   90.00
#
_symmetry.space_group_name_H-M   'P 1'
#
loop_
_entity.id
_entity.type
_entity.pdbx_description
1 polymer ?
#
loop_
_entity_poly.entity_id
_entity_poly.type
_entity_poly.pdbx_seq_one_letter_code
_entity_poly.pdbx_strand_id
1 'polypeptide(L)'
;MSAEAVPGGKGGTAGQIGADVAVCNMPAISRWGTINGTSAYSIGTTSVNLGDVDLEWFANNNRHPRMPMNMFRFKDGRVEQIGYSWCKDGFCALQQNECGSCDPAGNGCPQLLGPGCSDPYSSSINGSQGGLAPRWQCDPSTGQFQYPPTGLPSAAPTVGRRVQVLQADLSPQQNPGAQYYCDTMYLHPQDNEAGNSLNNASYKRMVVGSLSGAGYRLTPQGTTYLGKPAIYAWEDNSDTVVIKPVDIPNDGRVFVASDVVDNGDGTYRYNYAVYNLNSKDAINGISIPLPAGVEITDPEFKFPIHHSGDPYSNDAWVVSENGGYLTFAGVEFADNQDANAVRWCMMYNFSFTADAEPTSGDVVLDTFESNSTIDASGLTVPAGPSNPYDLNNDGIVNGSDVGIFFTQWGAGCGSFADFNGDCIVNAADAGLLFAAWG
;
A
#
# COMPACT_ATOMS: atom_id res chain seq x y z
N MET A 1 -23.58 17.14 -15.98
CA MET A 1 -23.37 17.62 -14.60
C MET A 1 -21.87 17.59 -14.37
N SER A 2 -21.34 18.72 -13.93
CA SER A 2 -19.92 19.09 -13.93
C SER A 2 -19.04 18.11 -13.18
N ALA A 3 -18.01 17.60 -13.85
CA ALA A 3 -16.85 17.03 -13.18
C ALA A 3 -16.12 18.21 -12.53
N GLU A 4 -16.37 18.44 -11.24
CA GLU A 4 -15.38 19.11 -10.41
C GLU A 4 -14.17 18.17 -10.38
N ALA A 5 -13.12 18.56 -11.10
CA ALA A 5 -11.79 18.02 -10.85
C ALA A 5 -11.50 18.32 -9.38
N VAL A 6 -11.65 17.31 -8.53
CA VAL A 6 -11.33 17.41 -7.11
C VAL A 6 -9.83 17.70 -7.02
N PRO A 7 -9.43 18.90 -6.55
CA PRO A 7 -8.04 19.18 -6.29
C PRO A 7 -7.52 18.19 -5.25
N GLY A 8 -6.32 17.68 -5.48
CA GLY A 8 -5.66 16.64 -4.69
C GLY A 8 -5.88 16.75 -3.18
N GLY A 9 -6.82 15.95 -2.70
CA GLY A 9 -6.95 15.61 -1.29
C GLY A 9 -6.27 14.27 -1.04
N LYS A 10 -5.03 14.33 -0.55
CA LYS A 10 -4.25 13.20 0.02
C LYS A 10 -3.63 12.19 -0.96
N GLY A 11 -3.57 12.49 -2.25
CA GLY A 11 -2.88 11.66 -3.26
C GLY A 11 -2.27 12.53 -4.36
N GLY A 12 -1.32 13.41 -3.99
CA GLY A 12 -0.68 14.35 -4.92
C GLY A 12 -1.63 15.41 -5.50
N THR A 13 -1.16 16.64 -5.64
CA THR A 13 -1.91 17.67 -6.39
C THR A 13 -1.87 17.34 -7.88
N ALA A 14 -2.99 16.94 -8.46
CA ALA A 14 -3.17 16.89 -9.91
C ALA A 14 -3.13 18.33 -10.47
N GLY A 15 -2.31 18.54 -11.50
CA GLY A 15 -2.11 19.83 -12.18
C GLY A 15 -0.77 20.49 -11.83
N GLN A 16 0.32 19.98 -12.38
CA GLN A 16 1.65 20.57 -12.28
C GLN A 16 2.25 20.81 -13.68
N ILE A 17 3.15 21.79 -13.76
CA ILE A 17 3.87 22.17 -14.99
C ILE A 17 4.61 20.94 -15.54
N GLY A 18 4.48 20.67 -16.83
CA GLY A 18 5.11 19.52 -17.49
C GLY A 18 4.14 18.37 -17.75
N ALA A 19 4.71 17.20 -18.04
CA ALA A 19 3.92 16.01 -18.36
C ALA A 19 3.41 15.34 -17.07
N ASP A 20 2.17 14.87 -17.06
CA ASP A 20 1.55 14.23 -15.89
C ASP A 20 0.67 13.09 -16.40
N VAL A 21 1.01 11.83 -16.12
CA VAL A 21 0.25 10.67 -16.59
C VAL A 21 -0.49 10.00 -15.46
N ALA A 22 -1.79 9.77 -15.64
CA ALA A 22 -2.58 9.05 -14.65
C ALA A 22 -3.54 8.06 -15.31
N VAL A 23 -4.13 7.17 -14.50
CA VAL A 23 -5.11 6.18 -14.97
C VAL A 23 -6.53 6.64 -14.70
N CYS A 24 -7.19 7.19 -15.71
CA CYS A 24 -8.55 7.68 -15.55
C CYS A 24 -9.63 6.60 -15.65
N ASN A 25 -9.37 5.48 -16.31
CA ASN A 25 -10.35 4.39 -16.36
C ASN A 25 -9.72 3.00 -16.40
N MET A 26 -10.46 2.01 -15.87
CA MET A 26 -10.22 0.59 -16.06
C MET A 26 -11.50 -0.06 -16.61
N PRO A 27 -11.73 0.00 -17.93
CA PRO A 27 -13.04 -0.33 -18.51
C PRO A 27 -13.32 -1.83 -18.60
N ALA A 28 -12.29 -2.69 -18.59
CA ALA A 28 -12.47 -4.11 -18.86
C ALA A 28 -11.42 -4.98 -18.15
N ILE A 29 -11.73 -6.27 -18.03
CA ILE A 29 -10.81 -7.30 -17.53
C ILE A 29 -10.94 -8.56 -18.37
N SER A 30 -9.81 -9.11 -18.80
CA SER A 30 -9.74 -10.37 -19.55
C SER A 30 -9.40 -11.53 -18.62
N ARG A 31 -9.83 -12.74 -19.00
CA ARG A 31 -9.54 -14.01 -18.31
C ARG A 31 -8.85 -14.93 -19.29
N TRP A 32 -7.69 -15.46 -18.92
CA TRP A 32 -6.84 -16.20 -19.84
C TRP A 32 -6.87 -17.71 -19.62
N GLY A 33 -7.43 -18.15 -18.49
CA GLY A 33 -7.49 -19.55 -18.10
C GLY A 33 -7.04 -19.75 -16.66
N THR A 34 -7.14 -20.99 -16.21
CA THR A 34 -6.70 -21.42 -14.88
C THR A 34 -5.74 -22.59 -15.01
N ILE A 35 -4.66 -22.59 -14.24
CA ILE A 35 -3.72 -23.70 -14.08
C ILE A 35 -3.50 -23.92 -12.59
N ASN A 36 -3.71 -25.15 -12.11
CA ASN A 36 -3.48 -25.55 -10.71
C ASN A 36 -4.15 -24.63 -9.67
N GLY A 37 -5.38 -24.16 -9.95
CA GLY A 37 -6.11 -23.25 -9.06
C GLY A 37 -5.74 -21.77 -9.20
N THR A 38 -4.72 -21.42 -9.99
CA THR A 38 -4.34 -20.03 -10.29
C THR A 38 -4.98 -19.58 -11.59
N SER A 39 -5.81 -18.53 -11.52
CA SER A 39 -6.42 -17.89 -12.70
C SER A 39 -5.61 -16.68 -13.13
N ALA A 40 -5.52 -16.48 -14.45
CA ALA A 40 -4.80 -15.34 -15.01
C ALA A 40 -5.73 -14.27 -15.58
N TYR A 41 -5.46 -13.03 -15.21
CA TYR A 41 -6.22 -11.85 -15.60
C TYR A 41 -5.32 -10.77 -16.22
N SER A 42 -5.95 -9.85 -16.94
CA SER A 42 -5.33 -8.59 -17.36
C SER A 42 -6.38 -7.50 -17.45
N ILE A 43 -5.98 -6.28 -17.15
CA ILE A 43 -6.87 -5.14 -16.96
C ILE A 43 -6.73 -4.23 -18.18
N GLY A 44 -7.84 -3.76 -18.73
CA GLY A 44 -7.84 -2.70 -19.73
C GLY A 44 -7.65 -1.37 -19.02
N THR A 45 -6.84 -0.48 -19.59
CA THR A 45 -6.45 0.78 -18.97
C THR A 45 -6.76 1.93 -19.92
N THR A 46 -7.23 3.06 -19.40
CA THR A 46 -7.27 4.32 -20.11
C THR A 46 -6.40 5.30 -19.32
N SER A 47 -5.30 5.77 -19.92
CA SER A 47 -4.50 6.86 -19.37
C SER A 47 -5.08 8.22 -19.73
N VAL A 48 -4.65 9.24 -19.00
CA VAL A 48 -4.86 10.66 -19.33
C VAL A 48 -3.57 11.42 -19.08
N ASN A 49 -3.26 12.40 -19.95
CA ASN A 49 -2.25 13.40 -19.66
C ASN A 49 -2.91 14.56 -18.89
N LEU A 50 -2.68 14.65 -17.59
CA LEU A 50 -3.18 15.75 -16.73
C LEU A 50 -2.30 17.01 -16.82
N GLY A 51 -1.19 16.93 -17.54
CA GLY A 51 -0.19 17.98 -17.67
C GLY A 51 -0.54 19.04 -18.71
N ASP A 52 0.39 19.97 -18.92
CA ASP A 52 0.23 21.12 -19.83
C ASP A 52 1.16 21.07 -21.06
N VAL A 53 1.88 19.96 -21.26
CA VAL A 53 2.73 19.69 -22.43
C VAL A 53 2.40 18.33 -23.05
N ASP A 54 2.78 18.15 -24.31
CA ASP A 54 2.74 16.84 -24.96
C ASP A 54 3.63 15.84 -24.22
N LEU A 55 3.04 14.72 -23.84
CA LEU A 55 3.70 13.63 -23.12
C LEU A 55 4.21 12.57 -24.11
N GLU A 56 5.45 12.14 -23.95
CA GLU A 56 6.12 11.21 -24.85
C GLU A 56 5.54 9.79 -24.82
N TRP A 57 5.48 9.15 -26.00
CA TRP A 57 4.90 7.81 -26.18
C TRP A 57 5.62 7.01 -27.28
N PHE A 58 6.95 7.15 -27.33
CA PHE A 58 7.81 6.57 -28.36
C PHE A 58 7.98 5.06 -28.19
N ALA A 59 7.43 4.28 -29.13
CA ALA A 59 7.35 2.81 -29.05
C ALA A 59 8.69 2.07 -28.86
N ASN A 60 9.77 2.59 -29.46
CA ASN A 60 11.00 1.84 -29.70
C ASN A 60 12.19 2.31 -28.83
N ASN A 61 11.91 3.00 -27.73
CA ASN A 61 12.88 3.37 -26.70
C ASN A 61 12.18 3.34 -25.32
N ASN A 62 12.81 3.83 -24.26
CA ASN A 62 12.21 3.88 -22.92
C ASN A 62 11.34 5.12 -22.65
N ARG A 63 11.00 5.91 -23.67
CA ARG A 63 10.19 7.14 -23.55
C ARG A 63 8.72 6.86 -23.89
N HIS A 64 8.14 5.94 -23.13
CA HIS A 64 6.73 5.56 -23.15
C HIS A 64 6.37 4.96 -21.78
N PRO A 65 5.08 4.77 -21.45
CA PRO A 65 4.73 4.26 -20.14
C PRO A 65 4.88 2.75 -20.01
N ARG A 66 5.33 2.30 -18.84
CA ARG A 66 5.36 0.90 -18.44
C ARG A 66 4.33 0.66 -17.33
N MET A 67 3.39 -0.25 -17.58
CA MET A 67 2.15 -0.39 -16.80
C MET A 67 2.04 -1.75 -16.10
N PRO A 68 2.24 -1.85 -14.77
CA PRO A 68 1.85 -3.03 -14.01
C PRO A 68 0.34 -3.07 -13.80
N MET A 69 -0.18 -4.25 -13.49
CA MET A 69 -1.57 -4.47 -13.09
C MET A 69 -1.58 -5.29 -11.80
N ASN A 70 -2.45 -4.95 -10.86
CA ASN A 70 -2.58 -5.68 -9.60
C ASN A 70 -4.05 -5.93 -9.22
N MET A 71 -4.27 -6.90 -8.33
CA MET A 71 -5.57 -7.22 -7.77
C MET A 71 -5.50 -7.34 -6.25
N PHE A 72 -6.54 -6.84 -5.59
CA PHE A 72 -6.63 -6.73 -4.14
C PHE A 72 -7.97 -7.26 -3.64
N ARG A 73 -7.98 -7.68 -2.37
CA ARG A 73 -9.16 -8.09 -1.62
C ARG A 73 -9.17 -7.37 -0.28
N PHE A 74 -10.26 -6.67 0.02
CA PHE A 74 -10.64 -6.31 1.37
C PHE A 74 -11.43 -7.46 2.01
N LYS A 75 -10.96 -7.95 3.15
CA LYS A 75 -11.60 -8.99 3.96
C LYS A 75 -11.07 -8.89 5.40
N ASP A 76 -11.92 -9.19 6.38
CA ASP A 76 -11.52 -9.28 7.80
C ASP A 76 -10.76 -8.03 8.28
N GLY A 77 -11.27 -6.84 7.91
CA GLY A 77 -10.74 -5.55 8.34
C GLY A 77 -9.49 -5.05 7.60
N ARG A 78 -9.04 -5.70 6.53
CA ARG A 78 -7.83 -5.27 5.80
C ARG A 78 -7.89 -5.46 4.29
N VAL A 79 -7.17 -4.63 3.55
CA VAL A 79 -6.90 -4.80 2.11
C VAL A 79 -5.62 -5.61 1.93
N GLU A 80 -5.67 -6.69 1.16
CA GLU A 80 -4.53 -7.55 0.82
C GLU A 80 -4.32 -7.57 -0.70
N GLN A 81 -3.07 -7.53 -1.17
CA GLN A 81 -2.75 -7.79 -2.58
C GLN A 81 -2.73 -9.29 -2.85
N ILE A 82 -3.60 -9.74 -3.76
CA ILE A 82 -3.83 -11.17 -4.06
C ILE A 82 -3.32 -11.58 -5.44
N GLY A 83 -2.77 -10.62 -6.20
CA GLY A 83 -2.16 -10.91 -7.49
C GLY A 83 -1.53 -9.67 -8.12
N TYR A 84 -0.54 -9.91 -8.96
CA TYR A 84 0.16 -8.89 -9.71
C TYR A 84 0.63 -9.43 -11.05
N SER A 85 0.91 -8.56 -12.01
CA SER A 85 1.47 -8.92 -13.31
C SER A 85 2.86 -8.33 -13.53
N TRP A 86 3.55 -8.81 -14.55
CA TRP A 86 4.56 -8.03 -15.26
C TRP A 86 3.93 -6.80 -15.93
N CYS A 87 4.76 -5.92 -16.47
CA CYS A 87 4.31 -4.64 -17.01
C CYS A 87 4.05 -4.71 -18.50
N LYS A 88 3.03 -4.00 -18.98
CA LYS A 88 2.80 -3.75 -20.41
C LYS A 88 3.53 -2.48 -20.83
N ASP A 89 4.13 -2.47 -22.01
CA ASP A 89 4.74 -1.28 -22.61
C ASP A 89 3.76 -0.48 -23.48
N GLY A 90 3.80 0.84 -23.38
CA GLY A 90 3.21 1.78 -24.33
C GLY A 90 3.80 1.61 -25.73
N PHE A 91 3.04 1.98 -26.77
CA PHE A 91 3.56 1.96 -28.15
C PHE A 91 3.09 3.13 -29.00
N CYS A 92 1.88 3.63 -28.75
CA CYS A 92 1.42 4.91 -29.25
C CYS A 92 0.26 5.41 -28.39
N ALA A 93 -0.04 6.70 -28.50
CA ALA A 93 -1.08 7.35 -27.73
C ALA A 93 -2.25 7.70 -28.64
N LEU A 94 -3.39 7.03 -28.48
CA LEU A 94 -4.65 7.51 -29.04
C LEU A 94 -5.01 8.85 -28.37
N GLN A 95 -5.66 9.75 -29.12
CA GLN A 95 -6.03 11.09 -28.65
C GLN A 95 -7.53 11.17 -28.35
N GLN A 96 -8.01 10.39 -27.38
CA GLN A 96 -9.43 10.38 -27.02
C GLN A 96 -9.74 11.43 -25.95
N ASN A 97 -11.04 11.68 -25.73
CA ASN A 97 -11.55 12.63 -24.75
C ASN A 97 -12.37 11.94 -23.64
N GLU A 98 -12.02 10.69 -23.32
CA GLU A 98 -12.76 9.91 -22.31
C GLU A 98 -12.64 10.53 -20.91
N CYS A 99 -11.51 11.18 -20.64
CA CYS A 99 -11.11 11.60 -19.30
C CYS A 99 -11.11 13.12 -19.09
N GLY A 100 -11.52 13.88 -20.12
CA GLY A 100 -11.53 15.33 -20.10
C GLY A 100 -11.55 15.95 -21.49
N SER A 101 -11.34 17.26 -21.53
CA SER A 101 -11.09 17.96 -22.80
C SER A 101 -9.69 17.58 -23.29
N CYS A 102 -9.56 17.27 -24.58
CA CYS A 102 -8.33 16.80 -25.20
C CYS A 102 -7.81 17.85 -26.19
N ASP A 103 -6.54 18.25 -26.02
CA ASP A 103 -5.77 19.01 -27.00
C ASP A 103 -4.81 18.04 -27.74
N PRO A 104 -5.20 17.52 -28.92
CA PRO A 104 -4.53 16.39 -29.53
C PRO A 104 -3.17 16.76 -30.14
N ALA A 105 -2.13 15.98 -29.81
CA ALA A 105 -0.78 16.09 -30.39
C ALA A 105 -0.68 15.52 -31.83
N GLY A 106 -1.80 15.07 -32.41
CA GLY A 106 -1.87 14.47 -33.74
C GLY A 106 -3.13 13.65 -33.95
N ASN A 107 -3.22 12.93 -35.08
CA ASN A 107 -4.35 12.05 -35.39
C ASN A 107 -3.96 10.57 -35.32
N GLY A 108 -4.90 9.71 -34.92
CA GLY A 108 -4.71 8.27 -34.90
C GLY A 108 -3.85 7.81 -33.73
N CYS A 109 -2.64 7.34 -34.02
CA CYS A 109 -1.72 6.68 -33.09
C CYS A 109 -0.36 7.42 -33.08
N PRO A 110 -0.33 8.72 -32.71
CA PRO A 110 0.91 9.48 -32.56
C PRO A 110 1.79 8.94 -31.42
N GLN A 111 3.06 9.37 -31.40
CA GLN A 111 4.02 9.03 -30.34
C GLN A 111 4.07 10.09 -29.23
N LEU A 112 2.97 10.85 -29.10
CA LEU A 112 2.77 11.90 -28.10
C LEU A 112 1.31 11.82 -27.63
N LEU A 113 1.07 11.95 -26.32
CA LEU A 113 -0.25 12.12 -25.73
C LEU A 113 -0.44 13.60 -25.39
N GLY A 114 -1.33 14.28 -26.10
CA GLY A 114 -1.57 15.71 -25.89
C GLY A 114 -2.25 16.02 -24.56
N PRO A 115 -2.17 17.27 -24.05
CA PRO A 115 -2.79 17.68 -22.81
C PRO A 115 -4.28 17.34 -22.72
N GLY A 116 -4.69 16.72 -21.61
CA GLY A 116 -6.05 16.26 -21.34
C GLY A 116 -6.54 15.10 -22.22
N CYS A 117 -5.75 14.65 -23.19
CA CYS A 117 -6.09 13.51 -24.03
C CYS A 117 -5.92 12.19 -23.28
N SER A 118 -6.71 11.20 -23.69
CA SER A 118 -6.72 9.88 -23.10
C SER A 118 -6.39 8.78 -24.10
N ASP A 119 -5.59 7.80 -23.68
CA ASP A 119 -5.16 6.65 -24.48
C ASP A 119 -5.64 5.32 -23.86
N PRO A 120 -6.60 4.61 -24.49
CA PRO A 120 -7.04 3.31 -24.01
C PRO A 120 -6.25 2.13 -24.59
N TYR A 121 -5.84 1.22 -23.71
CA TYR A 121 -5.39 -0.12 -24.04
C TYR A 121 -6.38 -1.18 -23.58
N SER A 122 -6.75 -2.08 -24.50
CA SER A 122 -7.64 -3.20 -24.19
C SER A 122 -7.00 -4.17 -23.19
N SER A 123 -7.82 -4.80 -22.36
CA SER A 123 -7.39 -5.87 -21.45
C SER A 123 -6.70 -7.01 -22.19
N SER A 124 -7.08 -7.29 -23.45
CA SER A 124 -6.44 -8.34 -24.25
C SER A 124 -5.00 -7.99 -24.62
N ILE A 125 -4.74 -6.76 -25.08
CA ILE A 125 -3.38 -6.31 -25.40
C ILE A 125 -2.53 -6.24 -24.12
N ASN A 126 -3.09 -5.72 -23.03
CA ASN A 126 -2.42 -5.66 -21.74
C ASN A 126 -2.06 -7.02 -21.15
N GLY A 127 -2.74 -8.09 -21.57
CA GLY A 127 -2.42 -9.46 -21.19
C GLY A 127 -1.58 -10.24 -22.21
N SER A 128 -1.08 -9.61 -23.26
CA SER A 128 -0.29 -10.31 -24.28
C SER A 128 1.10 -10.66 -23.75
N GLN A 129 1.36 -11.94 -23.49
CA GLN A 129 2.60 -12.39 -22.83
C GLN A 129 3.88 -11.94 -23.53
N GLY A 130 3.87 -11.86 -24.87
CA GLY A 130 5.02 -11.42 -25.66
C GLY A 130 5.35 -9.93 -25.50
N GLY A 131 4.38 -9.11 -25.08
CA GLY A 131 4.56 -7.67 -24.84
C GLY A 131 4.63 -7.29 -23.36
N LEU A 132 4.74 -8.28 -22.47
CA LEU A 132 4.90 -8.05 -21.03
C LEU A 132 6.39 -8.06 -20.65
N ALA A 133 6.84 -6.95 -20.09
CA ALA A 133 8.18 -6.66 -19.61
C ALA A 133 8.27 -6.79 -18.07
N PRO A 134 9.40 -7.22 -17.53
CA PRO A 134 9.56 -7.49 -16.11
C PRO A 134 9.62 -6.22 -15.24
N ARG A 135 9.14 -6.32 -14.00
CA ARG A 135 9.22 -5.22 -13.02
C ARG A 135 10.64 -4.93 -12.56
N TRP A 136 11.48 -5.97 -12.44
CA TRP A 136 12.85 -5.85 -11.92
C TRP A 136 13.83 -5.13 -12.85
N GLN A 137 13.41 -4.79 -14.06
CA GLN A 137 14.19 -3.97 -15.01
C GLN A 137 13.72 -2.52 -15.07
N CYS A 138 12.98 -2.08 -14.05
CA CYS A 138 12.50 -0.72 -13.90
C CYS A 138 13.18 -0.08 -12.69
N ASP A 139 13.48 1.20 -12.83
CA ASP A 139 13.87 2.09 -11.74
C ASP A 139 12.65 2.98 -11.44
N PRO A 140 11.83 2.60 -10.44
CA PRO A 140 10.54 3.24 -10.24
C PRO A 140 10.65 4.68 -9.72
N SER A 141 11.73 5.02 -9.02
CA SER A 141 11.93 6.37 -8.46
C SER A 141 12.37 7.40 -9.50
N THR A 142 12.86 6.94 -10.66
CA THR A 142 13.22 7.80 -11.81
C THR A 142 12.28 7.65 -13.01
N GLY A 143 11.35 6.70 -12.98
CA GLY A 143 10.52 6.35 -14.13
C GLY A 143 11.25 5.59 -15.24
N GLN A 144 12.57 5.42 -15.14
CA GLN A 144 13.41 4.80 -16.17
C GLN A 144 13.26 3.28 -16.18
N PHE A 145 13.48 2.67 -17.34
CA PHE A 145 13.47 1.23 -17.46
C PHE A 145 14.32 0.74 -18.65
N GLN A 146 14.74 -0.52 -18.58
CA GLN A 146 15.44 -1.18 -19.68
C GLN A 146 14.49 -1.40 -20.87
N TYR A 147 14.90 -0.93 -22.04
CA TYR A 147 14.23 -1.17 -23.31
C TYR A 147 15.25 -1.50 -24.43
N PRO A 148 15.00 -2.53 -25.26
CA PRO A 148 13.99 -3.57 -25.05
C PRO A 148 14.30 -4.37 -23.77
N PRO A 149 13.30 -5.00 -23.15
CA PRO A 149 13.54 -5.88 -22.00
C PRO A 149 14.42 -7.07 -22.44
N THR A 150 15.34 -7.48 -21.58
CA THR A 150 16.33 -8.53 -21.90
C THR A 150 16.30 -9.67 -20.89
N GLY A 151 16.90 -10.83 -21.22
CA GLY A 151 17.03 -11.94 -20.26
C GLY A 151 15.71 -12.53 -19.77
N LEU A 152 14.65 -12.49 -20.58
CA LEU A 152 13.32 -12.90 -20.13
C LEU A 152 13.16 -14.43 -20.12
N PRO A 153 12.77 -15.05 -19.01
CA PRO A 153 12.37 -16.45 -19.00
C PRO A 153 11.17 -16.70 -19.92
N SER A 154 11.06 -17.93 -20.43
CA SER A 154 9.91 -18.32 -21.24
C SER A 154 8.61 -18.18 -20.45
N ALA A 155 7.60 -17.55 -21.06
CA ALA A 155 6.31 -17.39 -20.40
C ALA A 155 5.62 -18.76 -20.29
N ALA A 156 5.26 -19.15 -19.05
CA ALA A 156 4.43 -20.32 -18.84
C ALA A 156 3.11 -20.18 -19.65
N PRO A 157 2.64 -21.24 -20.34
CA PRO A 157 1.38 -21.19 -21.07
C PRO A 157 0.23 -20.74 -20.16
N THR A 158 -0.73 -20.00 -20.72
CA THR A 158 -1.97 -19.55 -20.05
C THR A 158 -1.78 -18.46 -18.98
N VAL A 159 -0.89 -18.64 -18.01
CA VAL A 159 -0.83 -17.77 -16.80
C VAL A 159 0.40 -16.87 -16.70
N GLY A 160 1.51 -17.23 -17.35
CA GLY A 160 2.78 -16.52 -17.18
C GLY A 160 2.68 -15.02 -17.46
N ARG A 161 3.40 -14.21 -16.67
CA ARG A 161 3.51 -12.73 -16.77
C ARG A 161 2.22 -11.94 -16.50
N ARG A 162 1.04 -12.55 -16.55
CA ARG A 162 -0.27 -11.91 -16.31
C ARG A 162 -0.55 -11.77 -14.81
N VAL A 163 -1.65 -11.10 -14.45
CA VAL A 163 -2.11 -11.04 -13.05
C VAL A 163 -2.51 -12.45 -12.62
N GLN A 164 -1.71 -13.09 -11.76
CA GLN A 164 -2.01 -14.42 -11.23
C GLN A 164 -2.73 -14.32 -9.90
N VAL A 165 -3.92 -14.93 -9.79
CA VAL A 165 -4.75 -14.90 -8.58
C VAL A 165 -5.23 -16.32 -8.28
N LEU A 166 -5.12 -16.74 -7.02
CA LEU A 166 -5.68 -18.02 -6.59
C LEU A 166 -7.22 -17.97 -6.64
N GLN A 167 -7.84 -19.02 -7.17
CA GLN A 167 -9.31 -19.14 -7.17
C GLN A 167 -9.88 -19.16 -5.76
N ALA A 168 -9.12 -19.67 -4.78
CA ALA A 168 -9.47 -19.63 -3.37
C ALA A 168 -9.67 -18.19 -2.89
N ASP A 169 -8.86 -17.23 -3.35
CA ASP A 169 -8.97 -15.84 -2.91
C ASP A 169 -10.22 -15.12 -3.43
N LEU A 170 -10.74 -15.58 -4.57
CA LEU A 170 -11.95 -15.06 -5.20
C LEU A 170 -13.20 -15.86 -4.83
N SER A 171 -13.07 -16.96 -4.07
CA SER A 171 -14.22 -17.80 -3.72
C SER A 171 -15.16 -17.05 -2.78
N PRO A 172 -16.43 -16.79 -3.18
CA PRO A 172 -17.40 -16.16 -2.29
C PRO A 172 -17.74 -17.02 -1.07
N GLN A 173 -17.59 -18.35 -1.17
CA GLN A 173 -17.81 -19.27 -0.06
C GLN A 173 -16.69 -19.21 0.99
N GLN A 174 -15.43 -19.02 0.56
CA GLN A 174 -14.29 -18.92 1.47
C GLN A 174 -14.05 -17.49 1.97
N ASN A 175 -14.57 -16.50 1.23
CA ASN A 175 -14.41 -15.08 1.54
C ASN A 175 -15.77 -14.37 1.54
N PRO A 176 -16.70 -14.78 2.43
CA PRO A 176 -17.99 -14.12 2.53
C PRO A 176 -17.80 -12.63 2.87
N GLY A 177 -18.55 -11.76 2.20
CA GLY A 177 -18.48 -10.31 2.42
C GLY A 177 -17.24 -9.62 1.84
N ALA A 178 -16.30 -10.37 1.24
CA ALA A 178 -15.08 -9.80 0.70
C ALA A 178 -15.35 -8.86 -0.48
N GLN A 179 -14.52 -7.83 -0.54
CA GLN A 179 -14.63 -6.76 -1.51
C GLN A 179 -13.34 -6.78 -2.37
N TYR A 180 -13.43 -6.75 -3.70
CA TYR A 180 -12.30 -6.83 -4.62
C TYR A 180 -12.02 -5.55 -5.40
N TYR A 181 -10.74 -5.27 -5.63
CA TYR A 181 -10.26 -4.10 -6.33
C TYR A 181 -9.14 -4.48 -7.30
N CYS A 182 -8.92 -3.65 -8.30
CA CYS A 182 -7.68 -3.65 -9.04
C CYS A 182 -7.07 -2.25 -9.01
N ASP A 183 -5.74 -2.19 -9.10
CA ASP A 183 -5.03 -0.98 -9.49
C ASP A 183 -4.12 -1.23 -10.69
N THR A 184 -3.65 -0.13 -11.25
CA THR A 184 -2.59 -0.05 -12.25
C THR A 184 -1.93 1.33 -12.11
N MET A 185 -0.70 1.44 -12.59
CA MET A 185 0.01 2.71 -12.68
C MET A 185 0.65 2.88 -14.05
N TYR A 186 1.00 4.11 -14.39
CA TYR A 186 1.81 4.42 -15.56
C TYR A 186 3.18 4.92 -15.09
N LEU A 187 4.18 4.04 -15.07
CA LEU A 187 5.56 4.45 -14.85
C LEU A 187 6.07 5.16 -16.10
N HIS A 188 6.49 6.42 -15.99
CA HIS A 188 6.96 7.18 -17.15
C HIS A 188 8.13 8.13 -16.80
N PRO A 189 9.25 8.12 -17.56
CA PRO A 189 10.37 9.03 -17.33
C PRO A 189 10.00 10.51 -17.29
N GLN A 190 9.28 11.00 -18.32
CA GLN A 190 8.94 12.42 -18.43
C GLN A 190 7.96 12.90 -17.35
N ASP A 191 7.14 12.00 -16.81
CA ASP A 191 6.22 12.26 -15.69
C ASP A 191 7.01 12.45 -14.39
N ASN A 192 8.01 11.59 -14.17
CA ASN A 192 8.95 11.72 -13.05
C ASN A 192 9.87 12.95 -13.18
N GLU A 193 10.41 13.22 -14.37
CA GLU A 193 11.23 14.41 -14.67
C GLU A 193 10.48 15.73 -14.40
N ALA A 194 9.16 15.72 -14.58
CA ALA A 194 8.28 16.84 -14.26
C ALA A 194 7.92 16.94 -12.77
N GLY A 195 8.23 15.91 -11.96
CA GLY A 195 7.89 15.83 -10.54
C GLY A 195 6.49 15.29 -10.26
N ASN A 196 5.80 14.71 -11.25
CA ASN A 196 4.37 14.41 -11.18
C ASN A 196 4.07 12.94 -10.84
N SER A 197 5.09 12.10 -10.69
CA SER A 197 4.95 10.64 -10.52
C SER A 197 4.25 10.11 -9.26
N LEU A 198 3.65 10.96 -8.43
CA LEU A 198 2.99 10.59 -7.18
C LEU A 198 1.45 10.46 -7.28
N ASN A 199 0.88 10.70 -8.47
CA ASN A 199 -0.56 10.58 -8.77
C ASN A 199 -0.84 9.60 -9.94
N ASN A 200 0.16 8.84 -10.39
CA ASN A 200 0.08 8.05 -11.62
C ASN A 200 -0.51 6.64 -11.45
N ALA A 201 -0.91 6.30 -10.22
CA ALA A 201 -1.66 5.08 -9.88
C ALA A 201 -3.13 5.40 -9.64
N SER A 202 -4.03 4.49 -9.98
CA SER A 202 -5.46 4.61 -9.67
C SER A 202 -6.05 3.24 -9.37
N TYR A 203 -7.15 3.17 -8.62
CA TYR A 203 -7.84 1.91 -8.35
C TYR A 203 -9.29 1.91 -8.81
N LYS A 204 -9.84 0.70 -9.01
CA LYS A 204 -11.24 0.50 -9.36
C LYS A 204 -11.81 -0.75 -8.69
N ARG A 205 -13.08 -0.63 -8.30
CA ARG A 205 -13.89 -1.71 -7.75
C ARG A 205 -14.13 -2.82 -8.77
N MET A 206 -14.01 -4.07 -8.33
CA MET A 206 -14.30 -5.27 -9.12
C MET A 206 -15.38 -6.13 -8.45
N VAL A 207 -16.31 -6.63 -9.24
CA VAL A 207 -17.34 -7.59 -8.80
C VAL A 207 -16.96 -8.99 -9.25
N VAL A 208 -16.92 -9.92 -8.30
CA VAL A 208 -16.73 -11.35 -8.56
C VAL A 208 -18.08 -11.98 -8.92
N GLY A 209 -18.14 -12.59 -10.10
CA GLY A 209 -19.29 -13.32 -10.62
C GLY A 209 -19.09 -14.83 -10.61
N SER A 210 -19.68 -15.54 -11.58
CA SER A 210 -19.62 -17.00 -11.64
C SER A 210 -18.22 -17.54 -11.96
N LEU A 211 -17.92 -18.71 -11.40
CA LEU A 211 -16.75 -19.52 -11.74
C LEU A 211 -16.98 -20.28 -13.06
N SER A 212 -15.92 -20.38 -13.85
CA SER A 212 -15.86 -21.19 -15.08
C SER A 212 -14.49 -21.85 -15.21
N GLY A 213 -14.27 -22.66 -16.25
CA GLY A 213 -12.95 -23.24 -16.53
C GLY A 213 -11.83 -22.21 -16.76
N ALA A 214 -12.19 -20.95 -17.05
CA ALA A 214 -11.23 -19.86 -17.21
C ALA A 214 -11.02 -19.00 -15.94
N GLY A 215 -11.61 -19.40 -14.81
CA GLY A 215 -11.61 -18.63 -13.56
C GLY A 215 -12.91 -17.87 -13.32
N TYR A 216 -12.95 -17.16 -12.19
CA TYR A 216 -14.08 -16.31 -11.80
C TYR A 216 -14.27 -15.17 -12.78
N ARG A 217 -15.52 -14.84 -13.11
CA ARG A 217 -15.81 -13.62 -13.89
C ARG A 217 -15.55 -12.40 -13.01
N LEU A 218 -14.74 -11.47 -13.48
CA LEU A 218 -14.54 -10.17 -12.85
C LEU A 218 -15.20 -9.10 -13.70
N THR A 219 -15.82 -8.09 -13.09
CA THR A 219 -16.47 -6.98 -13.79
C THR A 219 -16.17 -5.67 -13.09
N PRO A 220 -15.60 -4.67 -13.79
CA PRO A 220 -15.43 -3.34 -13.22
C PRO A 220 -16.76 -2.73 -12.78
N GLN A 221 -16.77 -2.07 -11.63
CA GLN A 221 -17.94 -1.41 -11.07
C GLN A 221 -17.59 0.02 -10.68
N GLY A 222 -18.54 0.94 -10.83
CA GLY A 222 -18.35 2.34 -10.42
C GLY A 222 -17.31 3.09 -11.25
N THR A 223 -16.92 4.25 -10.73
CA THR A 223 -15.87 5.11 -11.28
C THR A 223 -14.48 4.60 -10.87
N THR A 224 -13.45 5.01 -11.61
CA THR A 224 -12.06 4.86 -11.17
C THR A 224 -11.73 5.97 -10.17
N TYR A 225 -11.02 5.63 -9.11
CA TYR A 225 -10.48 6.58 -8.14
C TYR A 225 -9.12 7.07 -8.66
N LEU A 226 -9.17 8.13 -9.46
CA LEU A 226 -8.00 8.74 -10.10
C LEU A 226 -6.98 9.19 -9.06
N GLY A 227 -5.70 8.94 -9.33
CA GLY A 227 -4.57 9.41 -8.50
C GLY A 227 -4.39 8.70 -7.17
N LYS A 228 -5.09 7.58 -6.93
CA LYS A 228 -5.00 6.81 -5.69
C LYS A 228 -4.68 5.34 -5.96
N PRO A 229 -3.59 4.76 -5.43
CA PRO A 229 -3.36 3.32 -5.48
C PRO A 229 -4.37 2.54 -4.61
N ALA A 230 -4.47 1.22 -4.79
CA ALA A 230 -5.52 0.41 -4.14
C ALA A 230 -5.45 0.33 -2.61
N ILE A 231 -4.36 0.74 -1.97
CA ILE A 231 -4.33 0.86 -0.49
C ILE A 231 -5.42 1.81 0.02
N TYR A 232 -5.79 2.83 -0.76
CA TYR A 232 -6.88 3.76 -0.44
C TYR A 232 -8.27 3.14 -0.57
N ALA A 233 -8.41 1.93 -1.14
CA ALA A 233 -9.66 1.20 -1.05
C ALA A 233 -9.98 0.80 0.40
N TRP A 234 -9.03 0.86 1.33
CA TRP A 234 -9.31 0.59 2.74
C TRP A 234 -10.25 1.65 3.33
N GLU A 235 -10.09 2.92 2.96
CA GLU A 235 -10.98 4.03 3.38
C GLU A 235 -12.42 3.85 2.85
N ASP A 236 -12.63 3.08 1.77
CA ASP A 236 -13.98 2.77 1.29
C ASP A 236 -14.70 1.71 2.17
N ASN A 237 -13.96 0.99 3.03
CA ASN A 237 -14.47 -0.16 3.78
C ASN A 237 -14.28 -0.05 5.30
N SER A 238 -13.51 0.92 5.77
CA SER A 238 -13.26 1.19 7.18
C SER A 238 -13.13 2.69 7.43
N ASP A 239 -13.91 3.20 8.37
CA ASP A 239 -13.86 4.61 8.79
C ASP A 239 -12.72 4.88 9.80
N THR A 240 -12.08 3.83 10.34
CA THR A 240 -11.03 3.89 11.36
C THR A 240 -9.62 3.72 10.79
N VAL A 241 -9.50 3.32 9.52
CA VAL A 241 -8.19 3.17 8.88
C VAL A 241 -7.46 4.51 8.81
N VAL A 242 -6.18 4.46 9.13
CA VAL A 242 -5.26 5.57 8.95
C VAL A 242 -4.28 5.19 7.84
N ILE A 243 -4.11 6.06 6.84
CA ILE A 243 -3.13 5.88 5.76
C ILE A 243 -2.17 7.08 5.76
N LYS A 244 -0.87 6.81 5.80
CA LYS A 244 0.21 7.80 5.82
C LYS A 244 1.12 7.64 4.61
N PRO A 245 1.28 8.68 3.78
CA PRO A 245 2.37 8.70 2.81
C PRO A 245 3.70 8.91 3.53
N VAL A 246 4.72 8.16 3.13
CA VAL A 246 6.10 8.28 3.61
C VAL A 246 7.00 8.47 2.38
N ASP A 247 7.63 9.64 2.29
CA ASP A 247 8.55 9.99 1.21
C ASP A 247 9.97 9.63 1.60
N ILE A 248 10.59 8.69 0.88
CA ILE A 248 11.96 8.28 1.12
C ILE A 248 12.89 9.30 0.47
N PRO A 249 13.82 9.94 1.21
CA PRO A 249 14.66 10.99 0.68
C PRO A 249 15.46 10.57 -0.56
N ASN A 250 15.35 11.37 -1.64
CA ASN A 250 16.00 11.13 -2.94
C ASN A 250 15.59 9.82 -3.64
N ASP A 251 14.44 9.25 -3.29
CA ASP A 251 13.89 8.04 -3.91
C ASP A 251 12.40 8.22 -4.24
N GLY A 252 11.52 7.36 -3.74
CA GLY A 252 10.08 7.39 -4.01
C GLY A 252 9.22 7.40 -2.75
N ARG A 253 7.92 7.15 -2.94
CA ARG A 253 6.91 7.13 -1.90
C ARG A 253 6.46 5.70 -1.60
N VAL A 254 6.25 5.45 -0.31
CA VAL A 254 5.44 4.33 0.17
C VAL A 254 4.24 4.86 0.94
N PHE A 255 3.22 4.03 1.12
CA PHE A 255 2.08 4.30 1.98
C PHE A 255 2.03 3.25 3.07
N VAL A 256 1.90 3.69 4.32
CA VAL A 256 1.68 2.80 5.46
C VAL A 256 0.25 3.00 5.94
N ALA A 257 -0.48 1.90 6.08
CA ALA A 257 -1.83 1.91 6.63
C ALA A 257 -1.88 1.13 7.93
N SER A 258 -2.73 1.57 8.86
CA SER A 258 -3.08 0.85 10.09
C SER A 258 -4.59 0.90 10.33
N ASP A 259 -5.17 -0.20 10.77
CA ASP A 259 -6.56 -0.28 11.23
C ASP A 259 -6.66 -1.29 12.38
N VAL A 260 -7.63 -1.11 13.27
CA VAL A 260 -7.78 -1.94 14.47
C VAL A 260 -9.20 -2.46 14.59
N VAL A 261 -9.34 -3.77 14.80
CA VAL A 261 -10.62 -4.42 15.07
C VAL A 261 -10.67 -4.83 16.54
N ASP A 262 -11.67 -4.33 17.27
CA ASP A 262 -11.98 -4.78 18.63
C ASP A 262 -12.60 -6.20 18.56
N ASN A 263 -11.99 -7.16 19.25
CA ASN A 263 -12.48 -8.55 19.29
C ASN A 263 -13.63 -8.73 20.29
N GLY A 264 -13.94 -7.73 21.11
CA GLY A 264 -15.02 -7.73 22.09
C GLY A 264 -14.70 -8.51 23.37
N ASP A 265 -13.44 -8.90 23.56
CA ASP A 265 -12.95 -9.70 24.69
C ASP A 265 -11.76 -9.05 25.44
N GLY A 266 -11.51 -7.77 25.18
CA GLY A 266 -10.37 -7.02 25.72
C GLY A 266 -9.09 -7.15 24.89
N THR A 267 -9.15 -7.86 23.75
CA THR A 267 -8.05 -7.91 22.78
C THR A 267 -8.41 -7.18 21.49
N TYR A 268 -7.37 -6.74 20.79
CA TYR A 268 -7.48 -5.89 19.61
C TYR A 268 -6.63 -6.48 18.48
N ARG A 269 -7.23 -6.70 17.31
CA ARG A 269 -6.53 -7.11 16.10
C ARG A 269 -5.99 -5.87 15.38
N TYR A 270 -4.68 -5.69 15.42
CA TYR A 270 -3.99 -4.65 14.66
C TYR A 270 -3.69 -5.17 13.26
N ASN A 271 -4.07 -4.41 12.23
CA ASN A 271 -3.77 -4.69 10.83
C ASN A 271 -2.96 -3.55 10.25
N TYR A 272 -1.86 -3.88 9.59
CA TYR A 272 -1.02 -2.94 8.86
C TYR A 272 -0.84 -3.37 7.41
N ALA A 273 -0.60 -2.38 6.55
CA ALA A 273 -0.08 -2.64 5.22
C ALA A 273 0.98 -1.61 4.84
N VAL A 274 1.99 -2.04 4.09
CA VAL A 274 2.95 -1.17 3.42
C VAL A 274 2.76 -1.36 1.92
N TYR A 275 2.32 -0.31 1.21
CA TYR A 275 2.25 -0.27 -0.25
C TYR A 275 3.38 0.60 -0.78
N ASN A 276 4.28 0.01 -1.57
CA ASN A 276 5.31 0.78 -2.26
C ASN A 276 4.74 1.32 -3.58
N LEU A 277 4.62 2.64 -3.73
CA LEU A 277 4.17 3.25 -4.99
C LEU A 277 5.29 3.21 -6.02
N ASN A 278 6.40 3.88 -5.73
CA ASN A 278 7.49 4.08 -6.69
C ASN A 278 8.88 4.16 -6.05
N SER A 279 9.05 3.71 -4.81
CA SER A 279 10.37 3.61 -4.19
C SER A 279 11.18 2.46 -4.80
N LYS A 280 12.41 2.75 -5.22
CA LYS A 280 13.38 1.73 -5.61
C LYS A 280 14.08 1.14 -4.39
N ASP A 281 14.38 2.00 -3.42
CA ASP A 281 15.00 1.62 -2.15
C ASP A 281 14.22 0.48 -1.47
N ALA A 282 12.89 0.50 -1.62
CA ALA A 282 11.96 -0.52 -1.12
C ALA A 282 12.02 -0.67 0.41
N ILE A 283 11.17 -1.53 0.96
CA ILE A 283 11.05 -1.76 2.40
C ILE A 283 11.31 -3.23 2.69
N ASN A 284 12.20 -3.56 3.62
CA ASN A 284 12.44 -4.93 4.08
C ASN A 284 12.12 -5.13 5.57
N GLY A 285 11.61 -4.11 6.27
CA GLY A 285 11.22 -4.26 7.66
C GLY A 285 10.16 -3.27 8.11
N ILE A 286 9.40 -3.67 9.12
CA ILE A 286 8.43 -2.84 9.83
C ILE A 286 8.52 -3.17 11.32
N SER A 287 8.70 -2.14 12.15
CA SER A 287 8.80 -2.24 13.60
C SER A 287 7.69 -1.41 14.25
N ILE A 288 6.77 -2.09 14.92
CA ILE A 288 5.61 -1.52 15.58
C ILE A 288 5.90 -1.41 17.08
N PRO A 289 5.75 -0.24 17.71
CA PRO A 289 5.94 -0.09 19.15
C PRO A 289 5.11 -1.10 19.92
N LEU A 290 5.74 -1.79 20.86
CA LEU A 290 5.13 -2.73 21.76
C LEU A 290 5.51 -2.36 23.21
N PRO A 291 4.64 -1.60 23.89
CA PRO A 291 4.88 -1.20 25.27
C PRO A 291 5.09 -2.38 26.22
N ALA A 292 5.82 -2.14 27.31
CA ALA A 292 6.08 -3.18 28.30
C ALA A 292 4.79 -3.71 28.93
N GLY A 293 4.67 -5.04 29.02
CA GLY A 293 3.52 -5.70 29.62
C GLY A 293 2.34 -5.95 28.67
N VAL A 294 2.43 -5.52 27.40
CA VAL A 294 1.47 -5.92 26.35
C VAL A 294 1.81 -7.32 25.87
N GLU A 295 0.83 -8.21 25.88
CA GLU A 295 0.93 -9.55 25.32
C GLU A 295 0.42 -9.59 23.89
N ILE A 296 1.19 -10.20 22.98
CA ILE A 296 0.79 -10.39 21.58
C ILE A 296 0.54 -11.86 21.25
N THR A 297 -0.41 -12.09 20.36
CA THR A 297 -0.76 -13.41 19.81
C THR A 297 -1.02 -13.34 18.30
N ASP A 298 -0.94 -14.49 17.65
CA ASP A 298 -1.26 -14.68 16.23
C ASP A 298 -0.62 -13.65 15.28
N PRO A 299 0.70 -13.43 15.32
CA PRO A 299 1.37 -12.60 14.33
C PRO A 299 1.27 -13.25 12.95
N GLU A 300 0.73 -12.52 11.98
CA GLU A 300 0.56 -12.94 10.61
C GLU A 300 1.28 -11.98 9.67
N PHE A 301 2.01 -12.56 8.71
CA PHE A 301 2.63 -11.87 7.60
C PHE A 301 2.09 -12.42 6.29
N LYS A 302 1.72 -11.53 5.35
CA LYS A 302 1.30 -11.90 4.00
C LYS A 302 1.89 -10.99 2.95
N PHE A 303 2.23 -11.60 1.82
CA PHE A 303 2.73 -10.91 0.64
C PHE A 303 2.35 -11.70 -0.62
N PRO A 304 2.22 -11.03 -1.78
CA PRO A 304 2.03 -11.71 -3.06
C PRO A 304 3.29 -12.48 -3.49
N ILE A 305 3.10 -13.74 -3.91
CA ILE A 305 4.20 -14.63 -4.31
C ILE A 305 4.76 -14.26 -5.68
N HIS A 306 6.08 -14.10 -5.74
CA HIS A 306 6.82 -13.88 -6.97
C HIS A 306 6.70 -15.04 -7.94
N HIS A 307 6.45 -14.73 -9.22
CA HIS A 307 6.13 -15.75 -10.22
C HIS A 307 6.75 -15.45 -11.58
N SER A 308 6.55 -16.37 -12.53
CA SER A 308 6.97 -16.19 -13.93
C SER A 308 8.48 -15.98 -14.12
N GLY A 309 9.28 -16.44 -13.15
CA GLY A 309 10.74 -16.30 -13.17
C GLY A 309 11.24 -14.93 -12.73
N ASP A 310 10.45 -14.17 -11.96
CA ASP A 310 10.97 -13.05 -11.15
C ASP A 310 12.17 -13.56 -10.32
N PRO A 311 13.27 -12.78 -10.24
CA PRO A 311 14.49 -13.20 -9.51
C PRO A 311 14.31 -13.15 -7.99
N TYR A 312 13.32 -12.41 -7.50
CA TYR A 312 13.12 -12.12 -6.09
C TYR A 312 12.67 -13.34 -5.28
N SER A 313 13.18 -13.43 -4.07
CA SER A 313 12.89 -14.51 -3.12
C SER A 313 11.44 -14.45 -2.62
N ASN A 314 10.87 -15.65 -2.42
CA ASN A 314 9.58 -15.85 -1.76
C ASN A 314 9.74 -16.31 -0.30
N ASP A 315 10.90 -16.08 0.32
CA ASP A 315 11.10 -16.38 1.73
C ASP A 315 10.25 -15.46 2.60
N ALA A 316 9.58 -16.02 3.61
CA ALA A 316 8.80 -15.23 4.55
C ALA A 316 9.70 -14.36 5.44
N TRP A 317 9.17 -13.22 5.88
CA TRP A 317 9.84 -12.38 6.87
C TRP A 317 9.76 -13.03 8.25
N VAL A 318 10.76 -12.73 9.08
CA VAL A 318 10.87 -13.22 10.45
C VAL A 318 10.18 -12.22 11.38
N VAL A 319 9.43 -12.74 12.35
CA VAL A 319 8.82 -11.98 13.43
C VAL A 319 9.72 -12.04 14.66
N SER A 320 9.99 -10.90 15.29
CA SER A 320 10.73 -10.85 16.55
C SER A 320 10.22 -9.75 17.46
N GLU A 321 10.35 -9.96 18.77
CA GLU A 321 10.01 -8.97 19.81
C GLU A 321 11.30 -8.59 20.54
N ASN A 322 11.79 -7.37 20.30
CA ASN A 322 13.02 -6.88 20.92
C ASN A 322 12.97 -5.36 21.07
N GLY A 323 13.57 -4.83 22.14
CA GLY A 323 13.77 -3.38 22.29
C GLY A 323 12.50 -2.54 22.36
N GLY A 324 11.35 -3.13 22.76
CA GLY A 324 10.06 -2.43 22.79
C GLY A 324 9.34 -2.37 21.44
N TYR A 325 9.68 -3.25 20.50
CA TYR A 325 9.02 -3.36 19.20
C TYR A 325 8.66 -4.80 18.87
N LEU A 326 7.53 -4.96 18.18
CA LEU A 326 7.24 -6.12 17.35
C LEU A 326 7.72 -5.83 15.93
N THR A 327 8.72 -6.56 15.47
CA THR A 327 9.37 -6.35 14.17
C THR A 327 9.10 -7.52 13.24
N PHE A 328 8.67 -7.20 12.02
CA PHE A 328 8.66 -8.13 10.88
C PHE A 328 9.77 -7.68 9.93
N ALA A 329 10.76 -8.54 9.67
CA ALA A 329 11.90 -8.20 8.82
C ALA A 329 12.31 -9.34 7.88
N GLY A 330 12.66 -8.96 6.65
CA GLY A 330 13.28 -9.82 5.65
C GLY A 330 14.80 -9.92 5.79
N VAL A 331 15.43 -10.60 4.83
CA VAL A 331 16.90 -10.65 4.73
C VAL A 331 17.43 -9.28 4.26
N GLU A 332 18.59 -8.87 4.78
CA GLU A 332 19.23 -7.61 4.41
C GLU A 332 19.76 -7.59 2.96
N PHE A 333 19.77 -6.41 2.34
CA PHE A 333 20.23 -6.24 0.96
C PHE A 333 21.70 -6.65 0.79
N ALA A 334 22.54 -6.41 1.81
CA ALA A 334 23.95 -6.77 1.82
C ALA A 334 24.17 -8.29 1.72
N ASP A 335 23.23 -9.08 2.24
CA ASP A 335 23.29 -10.54 2.20
C ASP A 335 22.62 -11.11 0.95
N ASN A 336 21.49 -10.53 0.52
CA ASN A 336 20.78 -10.94 -0.68
C ASN A 336 20.04 -9.76 -1.33
N GLN A 337 20.54 -9.27 -2.47
CA GLN A 337 19.91 -8.18 -3.23
C GLN A 337 18.54 -8.56 -3.83
N ASP A 338 18.31 -9.86 -4.00
CA ASP A 338 17.04 -10.44 -4.45
C ASP A 338 16.18 -10.90 -3.26
N ALA A 339 16.48 -10.49 -2.02
CA ALA A 339 15.64 -10.81 -0.88
C ALA A 339 14.22 -10.28 -1.05
N ASN A 340 13.30 -10.92 -0.31
CA ASN A 340 11.91 -10.51 -0.26
C ASN A 340 11.79 -9.12 0.38
N ALA A 341 11.30 -8.15 -0.39
CA ALA A 341 11.10 -6.76 0.01
C ALA A 341 9.82 -6.21 -0.62
N VAL A 342 9.21 -5.19 -0.03
CA VAL A 342 8.06 -4.48 -0.60
C VAL A 342 8.52 -3.65 -1.80
N ARG A 343 8.60 -4.28 -2.97
CA ARG A 343 9.00 -3.63 -4.24
C ARG A 343 7.86 -2.77 -4.79
N TRP A 344 8.18 -1.88 -5.74
CA TRP A 344 7.21 -0.96 -6.33
C TRP A 344 5.95 -1.65 -6.88
N CYS A 345 4.82 -0.97 -6.73
CA CYS A 345 3.50 -1.49 -7.04
C CYS A 345 3.16 -2.83 -6.33
N MET A 346 3.75 -3.06 -5.15
CA MET A 346 3.44 -4.20 -4.29
C MET A 346 3.02 -3.75 -2.88
N MET A 347 2.25 -4.59 -2.20
CA MET A 347 1.68 -4.34 -0.89
C MET A 347 1.79 -5.57 0.00
N TYR A 348 2.39 -5.38 1.18
CA TYR A 348 2.59 -6.43 2.16
C TYR A 348 1.73 -6.11 3.38
N ASN A 349 1.25 -7.16 4.04
CA ASN A 349 0.33 -7.06 5.18
C ASN A 349 0.94 -7.71 6.42
N PHE A 350 0.73 -7.05 7.55
CA PHE A 350 1.22 -7.45 8.86
C PHE A 350 0.05 -7.34 9.83
N SER A 351 -0.12 -8.30 10.72
CA SER A 351 -1.16 -8.21 11.73
C SER A 351 -0.83 -9.05 12.94
N PHE A 352 -1.35 -8.67 14.09
CA PHE A 352 -1.21 -9.38 15.35
C PHE A 352 -2.38 -8.98 16.25
N THR A 353 -2.67 -9.82 17.24
CA THR A 353 -3.64 -9.51 18.28
C THR A 353 -2.88 -9.08 19.53
N ALA A 354 -3.30 -8.00 20.19
CA ALA A 354 -2.71 -7.54 21.45
C ALA A 354 -3.78 -7.30 22.50
N ASP A 355 -3.43 -7.44 23.77
CA ASP A 355 -4.29 -7.13 24.93
C ASP A 355 -4.24 -5.65 25.35
N ALA A 356 -3.98 -4.76 24.39
CA ALA A 356 -3.83 -3.33 24.61
C ALA A 356 -4.68 -2.50 23.65
N GLU A 357 -5.35 -1.48 24.19
CA GLU A 357 -6.18 -0.55 23.43
C GLU A 357 -5.33 0.24 22.42
N PRO A 358 -5.92 0.70 21.30
CA PRO A 358 -5.19 1.48 20.31
C PRO A 358 -4.87 2.90 20.78
N THR A 359 -3.66 3.37 20.48
CA THR A 359 -3.26 4.80 20.56
C THR A 359 -2.61 5.25 19.25
N SER A 360 -2.44 6.56 19.07
CA SER A 360 -1.65 7.10 17.96
C SER A 360 -0.16 7.01 18.29
N GLY A 361 0.64 6.50 17.37
CA GLY A 361 2.09 6.41 17.50
C GLY A 361 2.80 6.26 16.17
N ASP A 362 4.08 5.98 16.24
CA ASP A 362 4.97 5.96 15.09
C ASP A 362 5.42 4.54 14.82
N VAL A 363 5.32 4.11 13.57
CA VAL A 363 5.86 2.82 13.11
C VAL A 363 7.15 3.08 12.36
N VAL A 364 8.19 2.31 12.64
CA VAL A 364 9.47 2.44 11.94
C VAL A 364 9.50 1.51 10.74
N LEU A 365 9.88 2.01 9.57
CA LEU A 365 10.16 1.19 8.39
C LEU A 365 11.65 1.06 8.17
N ASP A 366 12.09 -0.15 7.79
CA ASP A 366 13.47 -0.39 7.34
C ASP A 366 13.52 -0.34 5.82
N THR A 367 14.35 0.57 5.30
CA THR A 367 14.61 0.77 3.87
C THR A 367 15.67 -0.22 3.38
N PHE A 368 15.42 -0.86 2.24
CA PHE A 368 16.12 -2.08 1.87
C PHE A 368 17.49 -1.83 1.20
N GLU A 369 17.57 -1.09 0.08
CA GLU A 369 18.84 -0.87 -0.62
C GLU A 369 19.81 0.04 0.17
N SER A 370 19.27 1.03 0.88
CA SER A 370 20.05 2.00 1.66
C SER A 370 20.36 1.53 3.09
N ASN A 371 19.67 0.50 3.58
CA ASN A 371 19.80 -0.04 4.94
C ASN A 371 19.71 1.07 6.01
N SER A 372 18.64 1.85 5.94
CA SER A 372 18.32 2.94 6.86
C SER A 372 16.90 2.78 7.42
N THR A 373 16.49 3.68 8.31
CA THR A 373 15.14 3.68 8.88
C THR A 373 14.40 4.98 8.60
N ILE A 374 13.08 4.88 8.51
CA ILE A 374 12.21 6.05 8.36
C ILE A 374 10.91 5.86 9.15
N ASP A 375 10.49 6.91 9.86
CA ASP A 375 9.29 6.87 10.69
C ASP A 375 8.03 7.15 9.87
N ALA A 376 7.00 6.35 10.10
CA ALA A 376 5.64 6.55 9.64
C ALA A 376 4.77 6.99 10.83
N SER A 377 4.69 8.31 11.04
CA SER A 377 4.05 8.86 12.23
C SER A 377 2.52 8.93 12.18
N GLY A 378 1.91 8.82 13.34
CA GLY A 378 0.47 8.99 13.54
C GLY A 378 -0.37 7.84 13.00
N LEU A 379 0.17 6.62 13.02
CA LEU A 379 -0.54 5.37 12.82
C LEU A 379 -1.14 4.89 14.15
N THR A 380 -2.01 3.89 14.09
CA THR A 380 -2.57 3.26 15.28
C THR A 380 -1.63 2.15 15.76
N VAL A 381 -1.19 2.21 17.00
CA VAL A 381 -0.27 1.25 17.66
C VAL A 381 -0.84 0.81 19.02
N PRO A 382 -0.40 -0.32 19.60
CA PRO A 382 -0.78 -0.70 20.96
C PRO A 382 -0.41 0.38 21.99
N ALA A 383 -1.37 0.79 22.80
CA ALA A 383 -1.11 1.64 23.95
C ALA A 383 -0.38 0.86 25.04
N GLY A 384 0.37 1.56 25.88
CA GLY A 384 0.80 0.96 27.14
C GLY A 384 -0.41 0.62 27.99
N PRO A 385 -0.32 -0.37 28.90
CA PRO A 385 -1.35 -0.51 29.92
C PRO A 385 -1.55 0.85 30.58
N SER A 386 -2.80 1.29 30.73
CA SER A 386 -3.09 2.56 31.42
C SER A 386 -2.54 2.44 32.84
N ASN A 387 -1.37 3.00 33.06
CA ASN A 387 -0.78 2.98 34.38
C ASN A 387 -1.36 4.18 35.12
N PRO A 388 -2.25 3.97 36.12
CA PRO A 388 -2.86 5.10 36.83
C PRO A 388 -1.81 5.96 37.56
N TYR A 389 -0.59 5.44 37.71
CA TYR A 389 0.55 6.12 38.30
C TYR A 389 1.42 6.88 37.28
N ASP A 390 1.22 6.66 35.97
CA ASP A 390 1.78 7.45 34.88
C ASP A 390 0.86 8.64 34.62
N LEU A 391 1.15 9.74 35.31
CA LEU A 391 0.30 10.92 35.37
C LEU A 391 0.54 11.89 34.21
N ASN A 392 1.66 11.75 33.50
CA ASN A 392 1.93 12.52 32.27
C ASN A 392 1.66 11.72 30.98
N ASN A 393 1.33 10.43 31.09
CA ASN A 393 1.10 9.48 30.00
C ASN A 393 2.32 9.36 29.07
N ASP A 394 3.55 9.41 29.61
CA ASP A 394 4.78 9.23 28.84
C ASP A 394 5.21 7.75 28.73
N GLY A 395 4.45 6.83 29.34
CA GLY A 395 4.65 5.39 29.30
C GLY A 395 5.59 4.86 30.40
N ILE A 396 6.10 5.71 31.30
CA ILE A 396 7.05 5.32 32.35
C ILE A 396 6.82 6.11 33.65
N VAL A 397 6.60 5.42 34.77
CA VAL A 397 6.41 6.09 36.06
C VAL A 397 7.75 6.55 36.62
N ASN A 398 7.97 7.86 36.59
CA ASN A 398 9.23 8.49 36.98
C ASN A 398 9.04 9.78 37.79
N GLY A 399 10.12 10.56 37.91
CA GLY A 399 10.10 11.82 38.66
C GLY A 399 9.14 12.88 38.08
N SER A 400 8.79 12.77 36.81
CA SER A 400 7.80 13.63 36.15
C SER A 400 6.40 13.40 36.72
N ASP A 401 6.00 12.14 36.92
CA ASP A 401 4.73 11.76 37.53
C ASP A 401 4.66 12.16 38.99
N VAL A 402 5.76 11.99 39.73
CA VAL A 402 5.86 12.49 41.11
C VAL A 402 5.61 14.00 41.17
N GLY A 403 6.15 14.74 40.20
CA GLY A 403 5.93 16.17 40.07
C GLY A 403 4.44 16.52 39.94
N ILE A 404 3.71 15.78 39.09
CA ILE A 404 2.27 15.95 38.90
C ILE A 404 1.48 15.50 40.13
N PHE A 405 1.84 14.37 40.71
CA PHE A 405 1.22 13.80 41.91
C PHE A 405 1.21 14.81 43.07
N PHE A 406 2.34 15.47 43.34
CA PHE A 406 2.43 16.44 44.42
C PHE A 406 1.60 17.71 44.21
N THR A 407 1.11 17.98 42.99
CA THR A 407 0.14 19.07 42.77
C THR A 407 -1.21 18.80 43.43
N GLN A 408 -1.51 17.53 43.72
CA GLN A 408 -2.76 17.08 44.32
C GLN A 408 -2.61 16.73 45.81
N TRP A 409 -1.46 17.00 46.44
CA TRP A 409 -1.24 16.58 47.82
C TRP A 409 -2.28 17.19 48.79
N GLY A 410 -2.97 16.32 49.54
CA GLY A 410 -4.06 16.71 50.43
C GLY A 410 -5.39 17.02 49.72
N ALA A 411 -5.51 16.79 48.41
CA ALA A 411 -6.77 16.91 47.70
C ALA A 411 -7.78 15.84 48.18
N GLY A 412 -9.06 16.19 48.17
CA GLY A 412 -10.16 15.32 48.60
C GLY A 412 -10.69 14.40 47.50
N CYS A 413 -11.85 13.80 47.74
CA CYS A 413 -12.53 12.90 46.81
C CYS A 413 -12.57 13.44 45.37
N GLY A 414 -12.32 12.56 44.39
CA GLY A 414 -12.36 12.90 42.97
C GLY A 414 -11.03 13.45 42.42
N SER A 415 -10.00 13.54 43.24
CA SER A 415 -8.62 13.74 42.76
C SER A 415 -8.18 12.54 41.90
N PHE A 416 -7.49 12.83 40.80
CA PHE A 416 -6.89 11.79 39.96
C PHE A 416 -5.69 11.09 40.63
N ALA A 417 -5.16 11.65 41.72
CA ALA A 417 -4.02 11.13 42.46
C ALA A 417 -4.42 10.38 43.75
N ASP A 418 -5.72 10.19 44.01
CA ASP A 418 -6.25 9.36 45.10
C ASP A 418 -6.36 7.91 44.60
N PHE A 419 -5.25 7.19 44.68
CA PHE A 419 -5.11 5.85 44.09
C PHE A 419 -5.72 4.76 44.96
N ASN A 420 -5.81 4.98 46.27
CA ASN A 420 -6.40 4.02 47.20
C ASN A 420 -7.91 4.25 47.46
N GLY A 421 -8.46 5.38 47.01
CA GLY A 421 -9.88 5.72 47.12
C GLY A 421 -10.32 6.10 48.53
N ASP A 422 -9.40 6.54 49.39
CA ASP A 422 -9.68 6.93 50.77
C ASP A 422 -10.14 8.39 50.92
N CYS A 423 -10.33 9.09 49.79
CA CYS A 423 -10.72 10.49 49.68
C CYS A 423 -9.68 11.49 50.21
N ILE A 424 -8.41 11.11 50.30
CA ILE A 424 -7.33 12.04 50.64
C ILE A 424 -5.98 11.65 50.01
N VAL A 425 -5.47 12.45 49.08
CA VAL A 425 -4.14 12.22 48.49
C VAL A 425 -3.05 12.40 49.54
N ASN A 426 -2.38 11.30 49.92
CA ASN A 426 -1.38 11.29 50.97
C ASN A 426 -0.22 10.31 50.70
N ALA A 427 0.56 10.01 51.74
CA ALA A 427 1.72 9.13 51.64
C ALA A 427 1.36 7.69 51.23
N ALA A 428 0.12 7.24 51.47
CA ALA A 428 -0.38 5.95 51.00
C ALA A 428 -0.43 5.90 49.47
N ASP A 429 -0.96 6.94 48.82
CA ASP A 429 -1.00 7.06 47.36
C ASP A 429 0.39 7.20 46.76
N ALA A 430 1.26 8.00 47.41
CA ALA A 430 2.66 8.09 47.00
C ALA A 430 3.35 6.73 47.04
N GLY A 431 3.05 5.91 48.06
CA GLY A 431 3.56 4.54 48.16
C GLY A 431 3.13 3.64 47.00
N LEU A 432 1.89 3.79 46.52
CA LEU A 432 1.39 3.08 45.34
C LEU A 432 2.10 3.54 44.05
N LEU A 433 2.28 4.85 43.89
CA LEU A 433 3.02 5.42 42.75
C LEU A 433 4.48 4.94 42.73
N PHE A 434 5.18 4.98 43.88
CA PHE A 434 6.55 4.49 43.96
C PHE A 434 6.67 2.97 43.79
N ALA A 435 5.63 2.21 44.15
CA ALA A 435 5.60 0.77 43.90
C ALA A 435 5.51 0.46 42.40
N ALA A 436 4.99 1.39 41.59
CA ALA A 436 4.90 1.30 40.14
C ALA A 436 6.08 1.96 39.41
N TRP A 437 7.12 2.39 40.13
CA TRP A 437 8.28 3.06 39.56
C TRP A 437 9.03 2.16 38.56
N GLY A 438 9.29 2.67 37.36
CA GLY A 438 10.06 1.95 36.35
C GLY A 438 9.64 2.25 34.93
#